data_AF-A0A0C9T7G5-F1
#
_entry.id   AF-A0A0C9T7G5-F1
#
_cell.length_a   1.000
_cell.length_b   1.000
_cell.length_c   1.000
_cell.angle_alpha   90.00
_cell.angle_beta   90.00
_cell.angle_gamma   90.00
#
_symmetry.space_group_name_H-M   'P 1'
#
loop_
_entity.id
_entity.type
_entity.pdbx_description
1 polymer ?
#
loop_
_entity_poly.entity_id
_entity_poly.type
_entity_poly.pdbx_seq_one_letter_code
_entity_poly.pdbx_strand_id
1 'polypeptide(L)'
;ATNVVFALGPPAIDLGTSGNFVILAQTGITNVPDSAITGNIGVSPTSAAAITGFSLIQDPSGTFATSTQVVGSVFAADYTSPTPSTLTTAVLDLQAAFADGNNRTANATINLGAGTLTGLTLTPGLYTWANSVDITTSLTLSGSATDTWILKIAGGLNLAPAESIILSGGALAKNIFWVVSGAVNVGGTSGFAGILLAAIDVTLITGSTLNGRILSQTAVALQKATVHA
;
A
#
# COMPACT_ATOMS: atom_id res chain seq x y z
N ALA A 1 -34.51 -14.23 12.09
CA ALA A 1 -33.72 -14.05 10.87
C ALA A 1 -32.37 -13.49 11.28
N THR A 2 -31.28 -14.23 11.10
CA THR A 2 -29.93 -13.67 11.24
C THR A 2 -29.76 -12.66 10.12
N ASN A 3 -29.57 -11.39 10.48
CA ASN A 3 -29.33 -10.33 9.53
C ASN A 3 -27.92 -10.54 8.98
N VAL A 4 -27.79 -11.32 7.90
CA VAL A 4 -26.51 -11.51 7.22
C VAL A 4 -26.23 -10.20 6.48
N VAL A 5 -25.39 -9.36 7.07
CA VAL A 5 -24.88 -8.16 6.42
C VAL A 5 -23.90 -8.64 5.35
N PHE A 6 -24.33 -8.64 4.09
CA PHE A 6 -23.44 -8.88 2.97
C PHE A 6 -22.59 -7.62 2.76
N ALA A 7 -21.28 -7.81 2.60
CA ALA A 7 -20.39 -6.75 2.12
C ALA A 7 -20.85 -6.31 0.73
N LEU A 8 -20.99 -5.00 0.50
CA LEU A 8 -21.50 -4.44 -0.75
C LEU A 8 -20.44 -4.36 -1.86
N GLY A 9 -19.15 -4.47 -1.51
CA GLY A 9 -18.04 -4.45 -2.45
C GLY A 9 -17.59 -5.84 -2.93
N PRO A 10 -16.62 -5.91 -3.87
CA PRO A 10 -16.03 -7.17 -4.31
C PRO A 10 -15.35 -7.92 -3.15
N PRO A 11 -15.16 -9.25 -3.23
CA PRO A 11 -14.34 -9.96 -2.25
C PRO A 11 -12.96 -9.29 -2.10
N ALA A 12 -12.46 -9.21 -0.86
CA ALA A 12 -11.13 -8.68 -0.59
C ALA A 12 -10.07 -9.43 -1.42
N ILE A 13 -8.97 -8.74 -1.76
CA ILE A 13 -7.82 -9.36 -2.43
C ILE A 13 -7.02 -10.11 -1.37
N ASP A 14 -6.71 -11.37 -1.63
CA ASP A 14 -5.84 -12.15 -0.75
C ASP A 14 -4.39 -11.68 -0.92
N LEU A 15 -3.77 -11.24 0.19
CA LEU A 15 -2.38 -10.78 0.21
C LEU A 15 -1.38 -11.92 0.43
N GLY A 16 -1.85 -13.10 0.83
CA GLY A 16 -0.97 -14.18 1.29
C GLY A 16 0.02 -13.68 2.34
N THR A 17 1.28 -14.09 2.20
CA THR A 17 2.38 -13.71 3.10
C THR A 17 2.89 -12.29 2.88
N SER A 18 2.56 -11.62 1.76
CA SER A 18 2.84 -10.18 1.58
C SER A 18 2.09 -9.33 2.63
N GLY A 19 0.95 -9.83 3.11
CA GLY A 19 0.18 -9.24 4.22
C GLY A 19 0.89 -9.23 5.57
N ASN A 20 2.08 -9.83 5.70
CA ASN A 20 2.90 -9.73 6.92
C ASN A 20 3.78 -8.46 6.96
N PHE A 21 3.83 -7.70 5.86
CA PHE A 21 4.68 -6.52 5.70
C PHE A 21 3.86 -5.24 5.60
N VAL A 22 4.26 -4.20 6.32
CA VAL A 22 3.72 -2.85 6.12
C VAL A 22 4.34 -2.20 4.89
N ILE A 23 5.59 -2.53 4.57
CA ILE A 23 6.25 -2.15 3.31
C ILE A 23 6.96 -3.37 2.73
N LEU A 24 6.63 -3.76 1.50
CA LEU A 24 7.36 -4.77 0.73
C LEU A 24 7.69 -4.19 -0.64
N ALA A 25 8.97 -4.25 -1.04
CA ALA A 25 9.45 -3.69 -2.31
C ALA A 25 10.42 -4.66 -3.00
N GLN A 26 10.51 -4.65 -4.33
CA GLN A 26 11.44 -5.54 -5.03
C GLN A 26 12.82 -4.93 -5.30
N THR A 27 12.90 -3.61 -5.50
CA THR A 27 14.14 -2.95 -5.95
C THR A 27 14.77 -2.03 -4.90
N GLY A 28 14.02 -1.63 -3.87
CA GLY A 28 14.58 -0.92 -2.72
C GLY A 28 13.57 -0.16 -1.87
N ILE A 29 13.98 0.21 -0.66
CA ILE A 29 13.23 1.12 0.22
C ILE A 29 14.19 2.21 0.65
N THR A 30 13.93 3.44 0.21
CA THR A 30 14.77 4.60 0.53
C THR A 30 14.03 5.53 1.49
N ASN A 31 14.78 6.17 2.38
CA ASN A 31 14.22 7.04 3.39
C ASN A 31 15.07 8.29 3.57
N VAL A 32 14.42 9.45 3.55
CA VAL A 32 14.94 10.71 4.08
C VAL A 32 14.43 10.84 5.52
N PRO A 33 15.28 10.64 6.54
CA PRO A 33 14.84 10.52 7.94
C PRO A 33 14.29 11.82 8.56
N ASP A 34 13.51 11.77 9.64
CA ASP A 34 13.06 10.55 10.35
C ASP A 34 11.64 10.15 9.93
N SER A 35 11.48 8.93 9.44
CA SER A 35 10.17 8.29 9.24
C SER A 35 9.79 7.46 10.48
N ALA A 36 8.49 7.17 10.64
CA ALA A 36 7.96 6.33 11.70
C ALA A 36 7.15 5.18 11.11
N ILE A 37 7.66 3.96 11.21
CA ILE A 37 7.06 2.77 10.60
C ILE A 37 6.63 1.80 11.70
N THR A 38 5.39 1.34 11.65
CA THR A 38 4.87 0.29 12.53
C THR A 38 4.53 -0.95 11.70
N GLY A 39 5.28 -2.03 11.92
CA GLY A 39 5.21 -3.26 11.15
C GLY A 39 6.52 -3.61 10.44
N ASN A 40 6.56 -4.81 9.87
CA ASN A 40 7.75 -5.32 9.20
C ASN A 40 7.94 -4.71 7.81
N ILE A 41 9.18 -4.45 7.42
CA ILE A 41 9.53 -4.03 6.07
C ILE A 41 10.45 -5.05 5.39
N GLY A 42 10.35 -5.20 4.08
CA GLY A 42 11.07 -6.23 3.34
C GLY A 42 11.51 -5.79 1.95
N VAL A 43 12.69 -6.24 1.51
CA VAL A 43 13.11 -6.15 0.11
C VAL A 43 13.56 -7.49 -0.46
N SER A 44 13.09 -7.84 -1.65
CA SER A 44 13.51 -9.04 -2.38
C SER A 44 13.11 -8.94 -3.86
N PRO A 45 13.98 -9.28 -4.82
CA PRO A 45 15.21 -10.07 -4.67
C PRO A 45 16.46 -9.25 -4.34
N THR A 46 16.35 -7.93 -4.18
CA THR A 46 17.50 -7.08 -3.84
C THR A 46 18.00 -7.30 -2.41
N SER A 47 19.23 -6.85 -2.15
CA SER A 47 19.90 -6.97 -0.84
C SER A 47 19.54 -5.82 0.11
N ALA A 48 19.97 -5.95 1.37
CA ALA A 48 19.81 -4.92 2.40
C ALA A 48 20.47 -3.59 2.03
N ALA A 49 21.43 -3.58 1.10
CA ALA A 49 22.05 -2.36 0.59
C ALA A 49 21.06 -1.43 -0.13
N ALA A 50 19.94 -1.96 -0.62
CA ALA A 50 18.85 -1.18 -1.21
C ALA A 50 17.88 -0.60 -0.17
N ILE A 51 18.07 -0.90 1.13
CA ILE A 51 17.34 -0.29 2.23
C ILE A 51 18.21 0.83 2.82
N THR A 52 17.95 2.08 2.41
CA THR A 52 18.79 3.23 2.74
C THR A 52 18.08 4.24 3.63
N GLY A 53 18.86 4.96 4.46
CA GLY A 53 18.31 5.96 5.38
C GLY A 53 17.64 5.41 6.65
N PHE A 54 17.84 4.12 6.96
CA PHE A 54 17.28 3.52 8.17
C PHE A 54 18.29 3.30 9.29
N SER A 55 19.58 3.50 9.04
CA SER A 55 20.66 3.20 10.01
C SER A 55 20.51 1.79 10.58
N LEU A 56 20.40 0.80 9.68
CA LEU A 56 20.08 -0.58 10.04
C LEU A 56 21.14 -1.18 10.96
N ILE A 57 20.67 -1.89 11.99
CA ILE A 57 21.51 -2.72 12.87
C ILE A 57 21.08 -4.16 12.66
N GLN A 58 21.95 -4.98 12.08
CA GLN A 58 21.68 -6.40 11.85
C GLN A 58 21.57 -7.14 13.18
N ASP A 59 20.55 -7.99 13.30
CA ASP A 59 20.36 -8.85 14.46
C ASP A 59 21.45 -9.94 14.51
N PRO A 60 21.90 -10.40 15.70
CA PRO A 60 22.92 -11.44 15.80
C PRO A 60 22.58 -12.77 15.10
N SER A 61 21.30 -13.09 14.90
CA SER A 61 20.87 -14.25 14.10
C SER A 61 21.20 -14.10 12.61
N GLY A 62 21.44 -12.87 12.13
CA GLY A 62 21.62 -12.55 10.73
C GLY A 62 20.35 -12.66 9.88
N THR A 63 19.19 -12.95 10.48
CA THR A 63 17.92 -13.20 9.76
C THR A 63 17.12 -11.91 9.51
N PHE A 64 17.32 -10.87 10.29
CA PHE A 64 16.69 -9.56 10.11
C PHE A 64 17.61 -8.44 10.60
N ALA A 65 17.20 -7.20 10.40
CA ALA A 65 17.78 -6.01 10.99
C ALA A 65 16.72 -5.17 11.72
N THR A 66 17.17 -4.22 12.52
CA THR A 66 16.34 -3.28 13.26
C THR A 66 16.70 -1.84 12.91
N SER A 67 15.79 -0.91 13.20
CA SER A 67 15.99 0.53 13.07
C SER A 67 15.17 1.24 14.14
N THR A 68 15.65 2.37 14.64
CA THR A 68 14.88 3.24 15.56
C THR A 68 13.62 3.82 14.89
N GLN A 69 13.56 3.81 13.57
CA GLN A 69 12.44 4.28 12.76
C GLN A 69 11.40 3.18 12.47
N VAL A 70 11.66 1.94 12.87
CA VAL A 70 10.82 0.77 12.56
C VAL A 70 10.46 0.03 13.84
N VAL A 71 9.19 0.11 14.24
CA VAL A 71 8.60 -0.76 15.26
C VAL A 71 8.21 -2.08 14.57
N GLY A 72 9.21 -2.94 14.39
CA GLY A 72 9.13 -4.19 13.63
C GLY A 72 10.52 -4.66 13.21
N SER A 73 10.56 -5.63 12.30
CA SER A 73 11.80 -6.16 11.73
C SER A 73 11.97 -5.73 10.27
N VAL A 74 13.23 -5.52 9.89
CA VAL A 74 13.65 -5.22 8.52
C VAL A 74 14.22 -6.50 7.92
N PHE A 75 13.72 -6.91 6.75
CA PHE A 75 14.13 -8.14 6.08
C PHE A 75 14.71 -7.83 4.69
N ALA A 76 15.72 -8.59 4.26
CA ALA A 76 16.32 -8.47 2.93
C ALA A 76 16.73 -9.84 2.37
N ALA A 77 16.82 -9.95 1.05
CA ALA A 77 17.05 -11.23 0.37
C ALA A 77 18.44 -11.86 0.64
N ASP A 78 19.42 -11.06 1.07
CA ASP A 78 20.78 -11.50 1.42
C ASP A 78 20.95 -11.87 2.90
N TYR A 79 19.88 -11.86 3.69
CA TYR A 79 19.90 -12.30 5.07
C TYR A 79 19.91 -13.83 5.21
N THR A 80 20.21 -14.29 6.43
CA THR A 80 20.31 -15.70 6.75
C THR A 80 18.94 -16.39 6.65
N SER A 81 18.94 -17.66 6.25
CA SER A 81 17.75 -18.53 6.24
C SER A 81 17.01 -18.48 7.58
N PRO A 82 15.66 -18.40 7.59
CA PRO A 82 14.74 -18.62 6.46
C PRO A 82 14.36 -17.37 5.66
N THR A 83 14.96 -16.21 5.93
CA THR A 83 14.51 -14.93 5.38
C THR A 83 14.42 -14.86 3.85
N PRO A 84 15.39 -15.37 3.06
CA PRO A 84 15.31 -15.28 1.61
C PRO A 84 14.11 -16.05 1.02
N SER A 85 13.79 -17.24 1.54
CA SER A 85 12.65 -18.02 1.05
C SER A 85 11.32 -17.41 1.51
N THR A 86 11.24 -16.92 2.75
CA THR A 86 10.06 -16.18 3.23
C THR A 86 9.77 -14.94 2.38
N LEU A 87 10.79 -14.15 2.04
CA LEU A 87 10.63 -12.98 1.19
C LEU A 87 10.28 -13.34 -0.26
N THR A 88 10.84 -14.44 -0.78
CA THR A 88 10.48 -14.93 -2.12
C THR A 88 9.00 -15.27 -2.20
N THR A 89 8.46 -15.97 -1.20
CA THR A 89 7.02 -16.25 -1.11
C THR A 89 6.20 -14.96 -1.00
N ALA A 90 6.62 -14.01 -0.15
CA ALA A 90 5.90 -12.75 0.01
C ALA A 90 5.86 -11.91 -1.28
N VAL A 91 6.92 -11.91 -2.08
CA VAL A 91 6.95 -11.22 -3.38
C VAL A 91 6.05 -11.92 -4.40
N LEU A 92 6.03 -13.25 -4.43
CA LEU A 92 5.11 -14.00 -5.30
C LEU A 92 3.65 -13.75 -4.92
N ASP A 93 3.34 -13.70 -3.62
CA ASP A 93 1.99 -13.39 -3.14
C ASP A 93 1.59 -11.94 -3.47
N LEU A 94 2.53 -10.98 -3.40
CA LEU A 94 2.29 -9.61 -3.90
C LEU A 94 1.96 -9.62 -5.39
N GLN A 95 2.73 -10.32 -6.22
CA GLN A 95 2.47 -10.40 -7.67
C GLN A 95 1.11 -11.05 -7.96
N ALA A 96 0.74 -12.09 -7.21
CA ALA A 96 -0.56 -12.74 -7.31
C ALA A 96 -1.70 -11.79 -6.89
N ALA A 97 -1.56 -11.07 -5.78
CA ALA A 97 -2.54 -10.08 -5.30
C ALA A 97 -2.73 -8.94 -6.31
N PHE A 98 -1.64 -8.42 -6.88
CA PHE A 98 -1.69 -7.41 -7.94
C PHE A 98 -2.42 -7.95 -9.18
N ALA A 99 -2.09 -9.16 -9.63
CA ALA A 99 -2.73 -9.78 -10.78
C ALA A 99 -4.23 -10.04 -10.55
N ASP A 100 -4.61 -10.53 -9.37
CA ASP A 100 -6.02 -10.69 -8.97
C ASP A 100 -6.76 -9.36 -9.08
N GLY A 101 -6.26 -8.33 -8.39
CA GLY A 101 -6.82 -6.98 -8.43
C GLY A 101 -6.96 -6.43 -9.85
N ASN A 102 -5.94 -6.61 -10.69
CA ASN A 102 -5.93 -6.10 -12.06
C ASN A 102 -6.95 -6.84 -12.96
N ASN A 103 -7.22 -8.12 -12.67
CA ASN A 103 -8.17 -8.96 -13.40
C ASN A 103 -9.63 -8.78 -12.96
N ARG A 104 -9.92 -8.02 -11.89
CA ARG A 104 -11.31 -7.72 -11.48
C ARG A 104 -12.02 -6.84 -12.52
N THR A 105 -13.23 -7.23 -12.93
CA THR A 105 -14.03 -6.52 -13.95
C THR A 105 -15.52 -6.39 -13.62
N ALA A 106 -16.07 -7.24 -12.77
CA ALA A 106 -17.51 -7.30 -12.51
C ALA A 106 -18.03 -6.03 -11.80
N ASN A 107 -19.14 -5.47 -12.29
CA ASN A 107 -19.86 -4.34 -11.70
C ASN A 107 -19.00 -3.10 -11.44
N ALA A 108 -18.01 -2.85 -12.30
CA ALA A 108 -17.11 -1.72 -12.17
C ALA A 108 -17.80 -0.37 -12.44
N THR A 109 -17.53 0.62 -11.60
CA THR A 109 -17.71 2.04 -11.94
C THR A 109 -16.50 2.49 -12.76
N ILE A 110 -16.74 2.90 -14.01
CA ILE A 110 -15.68 3.16 -14.99
C ILE A 110 -15.40 4.66 -15.11
N ASN A 111 -14.13 5.04 -15.04
CA ASN A 111 -13.59 6.39 -15.29
C ASN A 111 -14.30 7.50 -14.51
N LEU A 112 -14.61 7.26 -13.24
CA LEU A 112 -15.25 8.25 -12.36
C LEU A 112 -14.41 9.55 -12.33
N GLY A 113 -15.06 10.70 -12.47
CA GLY A 113 -14.38 12.01 -12.49
C GLY A 113 -13.42 12.20 -13.66
N ALA A 114 -13.47 11.34 -14.69
CA ALA A 114 -12.51 11.32 -15.80
C ALA A 114 -11.04 11.22 -15.34
N GLY A 115 -10.78 10.64 -14.16
CA GLY A 115 -9.46 10.55 -13.55
C GLY A 115 -9.16 11.63 -12.52
N THR A 116 -9.90 12.74 -12.46
CA THR A 116 -9.75 13.74 -11.41
C THR A 116 -10.85 13.59 -10.37
N LEU A 117 -10.48 13.24 -9.14
CA LEU A 117 -11.41 13.05 -8.04
C LEU A 117 -11.44 14.33 -7.18
N THR A 118 -12.61 14.97 -7.14
CA THR A 118 -12.82 16.23 -6.41
C THR A 118 -14.10 16.15 -5.56
N GLY A 119 -13.98 16.25 -4.23
CA GLY A 119 -15.09 16.31 -3.29
C GLY A 119 -16.01 15.08 -3.29
N LEU A 120 -15.49 13.91 -3.68
CA LEU A 120 -16.29 12.70 -3.84
C LEU A 120 -16.38 11.91 -2.55
N THR A 121 -17.53 11.24 -2.37
CA THR A 121 -17.71 10.15 -1.42
C THR A 121 -17.95 8.86 -2.22
N LEU A 122 -17.08 7.87 -2.06
CA LEU A 122 -17.19 6.59 -2.74
C LEU A 122 -17.81 5.55 -1.81
N THR A 123 -18.87 4.91 -2.28
CA THR A 123 -19.47 3.73 -1.66
C THR A 123 -18.64 2.48 -1.95
N PRO A 124 -18.86 1.36 -1.25
CA PRO A 124 -18.17 0.10 -1.52
C PRO A 124 -18.32 -0.32 -2.98
N GLY A 125 -17.26 -0.85 -3.58
CA GLY A 125 -17.31 -1.23 -5.00
C GLY A 125 -15.96 -1.40 -5.70
N LEU A 126 -16.06 -1.83 -6.97
CA LEU A 126 -14.95 -1.82 -7.91
C LEU A 126 -14.98 -0.52 -8.73
N TYR A 127 -13.88 0.21 -8.74
CA TYR A 127 -13.69 1.40 -9.56
C TYR A 127 -12.50 1.20 -10.50
N THR A 128 -12.64 1.59 -11.76
CA THR A 128 -11.60 1.38 -12.77
C THR A 128 -11.30 2.65 -13.55
N TRP A 129 -10.01 2.90 -13.83
CA TRP A 129 -9.55 3.99 -14.67
C TRP A 129 -8.55 3.48 -15.70
N ALA A 130 -8.74 3.85 -16.97
CA ALA A 130 -7.82 3.53 -18.06
C ALA A 130 -6.58 4.45 -18.09
N ASN A 131 -6.61 5.56 -17.34
CA ASN A 131 -5.56 6.56 -17.27
C ASN A 131 -5.13 6.77 -15.81
N SER A 132 -4.28 7.77 -15.57
CA SER A 132 -3.92 8.20 -14.22
C SER A 132 -5.10 8.78 -13.45
N VAL A 133 -5.01 8.73 -12.12
CA VAL A 133 -5.97 9.33 -11.20
C VAL A 133 -5.28 10.39 -10.35
N ASP A 134 -5.88 11.58 -10.29
CA ASP A 134 -5.47 12.70 -9.45
C ASP A 134 -6.55 12.98 -8.39
N ILE A 135 -6.21 12.77 -7.12
CA ILE A 135 -7.04 13.15 -5.97
C ILE A 135 -6.63 14.57 -5.58
N THR A 136 -7.39 15.55 -6.07
CA THR A 136 -7.06 16.98 -5.95
C THR A 136 -7.66 17.64 -4.71
N THR A 137 -8.62 16.97 -4.08
CA THR A 137 -9.21 17.32 -2.79
C THR A 137 -9.52 16.03 -2.04
N SER A 138 -9.70 16.12 -0.73
CA SER A 138 -9.93 14.97 0.14
C SER A 138 -11.08 14.09 -0.35
N LEU A 139 -10.84 12.78 -0.36
CA LEU A 139 -11.74 11.75 -0.86
C LEU A 139 -12.32 10.98 0.32
N THR A 140 -13.63 10.81 0.40
CA THR A 140 -14.23 9.98 1.46
C THR A 140 -14.57 8.59 0.93
N LEU A 141 -14.18 7.54 1.65
CA LEU A 141 -14.63 6.17 1.45
C LEU A 141 -15.60 5.82 2.57
N SER A 142 -16.88 5.63 2.22
CA SER A 142 -17.96 5.50 3.20
C SER A 142 -18.67 4.17 3.07
N GLY A 143 -18.60 3.37 4.12
CA GLY A 143 -19.26 2.08 4.22
C GLY A 143 -19.03 1.44 5.59
N SER A 144 -19.51 0.23 5.77
CA SER A 144 -19.38 -0.53 7.02
C SER A 144 -17.99 -1.15 7.19
N ALA A 145 -17.74 -1.72 8.37
CA ALA A 145 -16.48 -2.41 8.68
C ALA A 145 -16.24 -3.71 7.88
N THR A 146 -17.27 -4.23 7.21
CA THR A 146 -17.19 -5.43 6.36
C THR A 146 -17.12 -5.09 4.87
N ASP A 147 -17.40 -3.84 4.50
CA ASP A 147 -17.40 -3.42 3.11
C ASP A 147 -15.99 -3.28 2.55
N THR A 148 -15.87 -3.40 1.23
CA THR A 148 -14.62 -3.46 0.48
C THR A 148 -14.62 -2.50 -0.70
N TRP A 149 -13.42 -2.02 -1.04
CA TRP A 149 -13.15 -1.18 -2.19
C TRP A 149 -11.98 -1.74 -2.97
N ILE A 150 -12.12 -1.82 -4.30
CA ILE A 150 -11.00 -2.08 -5.20
C ILE A 150 -10.95 -0.91 -6.18
N LEU A 151 -9.88 -0.13 -6.12
CA LEU A 151 -9.62 1.00 -6.99
C LEU A 151 -8.49 0.62 -7.95
N LYS A 152 -8.85 0.25 -9.19
CA LYS A 152 -7.93 -0.21 -10.23
C LYS A 152 -7.57 0.91 -11.19
N ILE A 153 -6.29 1.28 -11.24
CA ILE A 153 -5.79 2.42 -11.98
C ILE A 153 -4.70 1.95 -12.95
N ALA A 154 -4.95 2.08 -14.25
CA ALA A 154 -4.00 1.69 -15.28
C ALA A 154 -2.83 2.70 -15.45
N GLY A 155 -3.04 3.96 -15.05
CA GLY A 155 -1.98 4.97 -14.96
C GLY A 155 -1.40 5.12 -13.55
N GLY A 156 -0.87 6.30 -13.25
CA GLY A 156 -0.38 6.66 -11.92
C GLY A 156 -1.49 7.12 -10.98
N LEU A 157 -1.18 7.23 -9.69
CA LEU A 157 -2.06 7.76 -8.66
C LEU A 157 -1.36 8.91 -7.93
N ASN A 158 -1.95 10.10 -7.97
CA ASN A 158 -1.43 11.26 -7.24
C ASN A 158 -2.45 11.69 -6.18
N LEU A 159 -2.03 11.76 -4.92
CA LEU A 159 -2.76 12.43 -3.85
C LEU A 159 -2.12 13.81 -3.63
N ALA A 160 -2.89 14.87 -3.82
CA ALA A 160 -2.40 16.23 -3.64
C ALA A 160 -1.90 16.48 -2.20
N PRO A 161 -0.92 17.38 -2.00
CA PRO A 161 -0.47 17.75 -0.66
C PRO A 161 -1.61 18.22 0.24
N ALA A 162 -1.51 17.91 1.54
CA ALA A 162 -2.49 18.23 2.57
C ALA A 162 -3.90 17.62 2.39
N GLU A 163 -4.13 16.80 1.36
CA GLU A 163 -5.39 16.09 1.18
C GLU A 163 -5.40 14.73 1.86
N SER A 164 -6.59 14.22 2.16
CA SER A 164 -6.76 12.95 2.87
C SER A 164 -7.77 12.02 2.22
N ILE A 165 -7.51 10.72 2.31
CA ILE A 165 -8.50 9.66 2.12
C ILE A 165 -9.17 9.41 3.47
N ILE A 166 -10.39 9.88 3.61
CA ILE A 166 -11.17 9.86 4.85
C ILE A 166 -12.02 8.59 4.88
N LEU A 167 -11.96 7.84 5.98
CA LEU A 167 -12.81 6.66 6.19
C LEU A 167 -14.02 7.05 7.06
N SER A 168 -15.23 6.71 6.60
CA SER A 168 -16.47 6.99 7.33
C SER A 168 -17.41 5.78 7.33
N GLY A 169 -18.42 5.81 8.22
CA GLY A 169 -19.42 4.74 8.33
C GLY A 169 -18.93 3.44 8.98
N GLY A 170 -17.65 3.38 9.38
CA GLY A 170 -16.99 2.19 9.91
C GLY A 170 -16.02 1.52 8.93
N ALA A 171 -15.81 2.09 7.74
CA ALA A 171 -14.85 1.60 6.76
C ALA A 171 -13.45 1.43 7.38
N LEU A 172 -12.76 0.34 7.01
CA LEU A 172 -11.44 -0.02 7.52
C LEU A 172 -10.42 -0.05 6.40
N ALA A 173 -9.23 0.51 6.62
CA ALA A 173 -8.14 0.57 5.65
C ALA A 173 -7.78 -0.82 5.07
N LYS A 174 -7.82 -1.87 5.91
CA LYS A 174 -7.53 -3.25 5.48
C LYS A 174 -8.49 -3.82 4.42
N ASN A 175 -9.63 -3.18 4.17
CA ASN A 175 -10.60 -3.59 3.16
C ASN A 175 -10.55 -2.74 1.87
N ILE A 176 -9.62 -1.79 1.79
CA ILE A 176 -9.48 -0.85 0.68
C ILE A 176 -8.20 -1.20 -0.09
N PHE A 177 -8.35 -1.58 -1.34
CA PHE A 177 -7.25 -2.00 -2.20
C PHE A 177 -7.08 -1.02 -3.35
N TRP A 178 -5.88 -0.48 -3.47
CA TRP A 178 -5.46 0.40 -4.55
C TRP A 178 -4.52 -0.38 -5.47
N VAL A 179 -5.00 -0.74 -6.66
CA VAL A 179 -4.22 -1.52 -7.65
C VAL A 179 -3.75 -0.53 -8.71
N VAL A 180 -2.47 -0.15 -8.66
CA VAL A 180 -1.94 0.95 -9.48
C VAL A 180 -0.83 0.45 -10.40
N SER A 181 -1.00 0.62 -11.71
CA SER A 181 -0.05 0.14 -12.72
C SER A 181 1.05 1.17 -13.04
N GLY A 182 0.82 2.44 -12.71
CA GLY A 182 1.81 3.52 -12.76
C GLY A 182 2.35 3.90 -11.38
N ALA A 183 3.05 5.03 -11.33
CA ALA A 183 3.71 5.54 -10.13
C ALA A 183 2.66 6.10 -9.17
N VAL A 184 2.93 5.96 -7.87
CA VAL A 184 2.09 6.51 -6.81
C VAL A 184 2.83 7.65 -6.13
N ASN A 185 2.24 8.83 -6.10
CA ASN A 185 2.74 9.98 -5.34
C ASN A 185 1.74 10.37 -4.25
N VAL A 186 2.19 10.30 -3.00
CA VAL A 186 1.44 10.72 -1.82
C VAL A 186 2.03 12.05 -1.36
N GLY A 187 1.33 13.15 -1.66
CA GLY A 187 1.79 14.52 -1.46
C GLY A 187 2.13 14.84 0.01
N GLY A 188 2.90 15.90 0.23
CA GLY A 188 3.35 16.28 1.58
C GLY A 188 2.17 16.51 2.52
N THR A 189 2.34 16.14 3.79
CA THR A 189 1.32 16.29 4.85
C THR A 189 -0.06 15.70 4.54
N SER A 190 -0.15 14.76 3.59
CA SER A 190 -1.39 14.07 3.23
C SER A 190 -1.68 12.85 4.12
N GLY A 191 -2.92 12.38 4.09
CA GLY A 191 -3.37 11.17 4.79
C GLY A 191 -3.87 10.10 3.84
N PHE A 192 -3.09 9.04 3.61
CA PHE A 192 -3.49 7.92 2.75
C PHE A 192 -4.12 6.78 3.58
N ALA A 193 -5.15 6.14 3.04
CA ALA A 193 -5.77 4.98 3.67
C ALA A 193 -5.99 3.84 2.66
N GLY A 194 -5.50 2.64 3.00
CA GLY A 194 -5.67 1.43 2.21
C GLY A 194 -4.37 0.67 1.92
N ILE A 195 -4.52 -0.48 1.27
CA ILE A 195 -3.43 -1.34 0.80
C ILE A 195 -3.08 -0.94 -0.63
N LEU A 196 -1.86 -0.45 -0.85
CA LEU A 196 -1.30 -0.16 -2.17
C LEU A 196 -0.66 -1.43 -2.74
N LEU A 197 -1.21 -1.91 -3.85
CA LEU A 197 -0.62 -2.90 -4.74
C LEU A 197 -0.09 -2.15 -5.97
N ALA A 198 1.19 -1.79 -5.96
CA ALA A 198 1.81 -0.95 -6.98
C ALA A 198 2.69 -1.77 -7.92
N ALA A 199 2.53 -1.58 -9.23
CA ALA A 199 3.39 -2.20 -10.25
C ALA A 199 4.77 -1.53 -10.34
N ILE A 200 4.84 -0.24 -10.03
CA ILE A 200 6.08 0.51 -10.00
C ILE A 200 6.26 1.24 -8.67
N ASP A 201 6.84 2.44 -8.68
CA ASP A 201 7.33 3.12 -7.50
C ASP A 201 6.23 3.82 -6.71
N VAL A 202 6.42 3.87 -5.39
CA VAL A 202 5.57 4.61 -4.45
C VAL A 202 6.42 5.62 -3.71
N THR A 203 6.04 6.90 -3.77
CA THR A 203 6.70 7.98 -3.06
C THR A 203 5.77 8.62 -2.03
N LEU A 204 6.19 8.63 -0.77
CA LEU A 204 5.55 9.37 0.32
C LEU A 204 6.37 10.62 0.60
N ILE A 205 5.80 11.78 0.26
CA ILE A 205 6.44 13.08 0.41
C ILE A 205 6.39 13.54 1.88
N THR A 206 7.30 14.46 2.22
CA THR A 206 7.53 15.00 3.57
C THR A 206 6.26 15.14 4.41
N GLY A 207 6.20 14.42 5.53
CA GLY A 207 5.14 14.52 6.53
C GLY A 207 3.84 13.81 6.16
N SER A 208 3.78 13.08 5.05
CA SER A 208 2.62 12.25 4.72
C SER A 208 2.46 11.06 5.66
N THR A 209 1.22 10.60 5.78
CA THR A 209 0.84 9.44 6.60
C THR A 209 0.15 8.39 5.75
N LEU A 210 0.34 7.12 6.07
CA LEU A 210 -0.38 6.01 5.45
C LEU A 210 -0.85 5.03 6.52
N ASN A 211 -2.17 4.79 6.54
CA ASN A 211 -2.82 3.71 7.28
C ASN A 211 -3.16 2.57 6.30
N GLY A 212 -2.39 1.49 6.35
CA GLY A 212 -2.46 0.35 5.45
C GLY A 212 -1.07 -0.15 5.08
N ARG A 213 -0.89 -0.59 3.84
CA ARG A 213 0.35 -1.25 3.38
C ARG A 213 0.85 -0.68 2.07
N ILE A 214 2.16 -0.69 1.87
CA ILE A 214 2.81 -0.37 0.61
C ILE A 214 3.46 -1.64 0.06
N LEU A 215 2.84 -2.25 -0.94
CA LEU A 215 3.35 -3.45 -1.58
C LEU A 215 3.70 -3.09 -3.04
N SER A 216 4.98 -2.83 -3.30
CA SER A 216 5.48 -2.33 -4.58
C SER A 216 6.32 -3.38 -5.30
N GLN A 217 6.09 -3.54 -6.60
CA GLN A 217 6.91 -4.38 -7.45
C GLN A 217 8.21 -3.71 -7.90
N THR A 218 8.46 -2.45 -7.51
CA THR A 218 9.77 -1.79 -7.66
C THR A 218 10.22 -1.17 -6.33
N ALA A 219 10.28 0.16 -6.23
CA ALA A 219 10.88 0.88 -5.13
C ALA A 219 9.84 1.64 -4.29
N VAL A 220 10.15 1.83 -3.01
CA VAL A 220 9.42 2.73 -2.12
C VAL A 220 10.36 3.84 -1.65
N ALA A 221 9.93 5.10 -1.76
CA ALA A 221 10.68 6.26 -1.31
C ALA A 221 9.88 7.01 -0.24
N LEU A 222 10.49 7.20 0.93
CA LEU A 222 9.89 7.87 2.08
C LEU A 222 10.63 9.17 2.40
N GLN A 223 9.88 10.19 2.77
CA GLN A 223 10.43 11.43 3.31
C GLN A 223 9.67 11.77 4.59
N LYS A 224 10.31 11.62 5.74
CA LYS A 224 9.72 11.94 7.06
C LYS A 224 8.26 11.46 7.19
N ALA A 225 8.00 10.24 6.73
CA ALA A 225 6.65 9.72 6.54
C ALA A 225 6.25 8.83 7.72
N THR A 226 4.95 8.71 7.98
CA THR A 226 4.43 7.73 8.96
C THR A 226 3.68 6.63 8.25
N VAL A 227 4.00 5.36 8.52
CA VAL A 227 3.33 4.21 7.91
C VAL A 227 2.96 3.20 8.98
N HIS A 228 1.70 2.79 9.05
CA HIS A 228 1.19 1.77 9.97
C HIS A 228 0.05 0.97 9.31
N ALA A 229 -0.20 -0.27 9.72
CA ALA A 229 -1.23 -1.16 9.17
C ALA A 229 -2.11 -1.80 10.25
#